data_AF-A0A7C1M436-F1
#
_entry.id   AF-A0A7C1M436-F1
#
_cell.length_a   1.000
_cell.length_b   1.000
_cell.length_c   1.000
_cell.angle_alpha   90.00
_cell.angle_beta   90.00
_cell.angle_gamma   90.00
#
_symmetry.space_group_name_H-M   'P 1'
#
loop_
_entity.id
_entity.type
_entity.pdbx_description
1 polymer ?
#
loop_
_entity_poly.entity_id
_entity_poly.type
_entity_poly.pdbx_seq_one_letter_code
_entity_poly.pdbx_strand_id
1 'polypeptide(L)'
;MSQVFPMDHATYIGFESVEREDIPVSAAVERKYLIVDFRLAGAQPATEQLQASVHKVCMALLKDRELIRSLSDSGYDMVSVAFDRRSQFDCL
;
A
#
# COMPACT_ATOMS: atom_id res chain seq x y z
N MET A 1 -32.16 -0.17 12.66
CA MET A 1 -31.52 -0.73 11.45
C MET A 1 -30.06 -0.94 11.77
N SER A 2 -29.65 -2.20 11.80
CA SER A 2 -28.30 -2.63 12.20
C SER A 2 -27.25 -2.03 11.26
N GLN A 3 -26.19 -1.44 11.81
CA GLN A 3 -25.00 -1.06 11.06
C GLN A 3 -24.26 -2.36 10.70
N VAL A 4 -24.53 -2.90 9.50
CA VAL A 4 -24.00 -4.20 9.03
C VAL A 4 -22.58 -4.07 8.43
N PHE A 5 -21.95 -2.91 8.53
CA PHE A 5 -20.57 -2.71 8.07
C PHE A 5 -19.73 -2.14 9.22
N PRO A 6 -18.73 -2.89 9.73
CA PRO A 6 -17.79 -2.33 10.70
C PRO A 6 -17.13 -1.11 10.07
N MET A 7 -17.23 0.05 10.74
CA MET A 7 -16.64 1.32 10.30
C MET A 7 -15.09 1.33 10.26
N ASP A 8 -14.46 0.21 10.61
CA ASP A 8 -13.01 0.01 10.62
C ASP A 8 -12.42 -0.54 9.31
N HIS A 9 -13.20 -0.61 8.23
CA HIS A 9 -12.69 -1.12 6.96
C HIS A 9 -12.04 -0.02 6.12
N ALA A 10 -10.73 -0.19 5.89
CA ALA A 10 -9.99 0.49 4.85
C ALA A 10 -10.61 0.17 3.48
N THR A 11 -11.13 1.20 2.82
CA THR A 11 -11.69 1.10 1.47
C THR A 11 -10.56 1.34 0.47
N TYR A 12 -10.35 0.40 -0.44
CA TYR A 12 -9.43 0.59 -1.55
C TYR A 12 -9.90 1.72 -2.46
N ILE A 13 -9.06 2.71 -2.70
CA ILE A 13 -9.34 3.84 -3.58
C ILE A 13 -8.68 3.67 -4.94
N GLY A 14 -7.44 3.20 -4.96
CA GLY A 14 -6.65 3.14 -6.17
C GLY A 14 -5.21 2.72 -5.91
N PHE A 15 -4.44 2.66 -7.00
CA PHE A 15 -3.00 2.56 -6.93
C PHE A 15 -2.36 3.62 -7.82
N GLU A 16 -1.14 4.03 -7.47
CA GLU A 16 -0.28 4.88 -8.27
C GLU A 16 1.04 4.17 -8.50
N SER A 17 1.47 4.09 -9.76
CA SER A 17 2.79 3.59 -10.12
C SER A 17 3.73 4.77 -10.19
N VAL A 18 4.77 4.77 -9.36
CA VAL A 18 5.77 5.82 -9.37
C VAL A 18 7.09 5.28 -9.89
N GLU A 19 7.63 5.96 -10.89
CA GLU A 19 8.95 5.65 -11.46
C GLU A 19 10.00 6.58 -10.84
N ARG A 20 11.07 5.98 -10.32
CA ARG A 20 12.24 6.63 -9.73
C ARG A 20 13.17 7.11 -10.83
N GLU A 21 12.88 8.31 -11.32
CA GLU A 21 13.69 9.01 -12.32
C GLU A 21 15.09 9.35 -11.80
N ASP A 22 15.27 9.41 -10.47
CA ASP A 22 16.53 9.69 -9.77
C ASP A 22 17.56 8.56 -9.85
N ILE A 23 17.14 7.31 -10.08
CA ILE A 23 18.07 6.20 -10.30
C ILE A 23 18.49 6.17 -11.78
N PRO A 24 19.79 6.03 -12.12
CA PRO A 24 20.20 5.80 -13.50
C PRO A 24 19.58 4.53 -14.10
N VAL A 25 19.20 4.57 -15.38
CA VAL A 25 18.66 3.39 -16.12
C VAL A 25 19.60 2.18 -16.05
N SER A 26 20.91 2.42 -15.92
CA SER A 26 21.94 1.39 -15.85
C SER A 26 22.09 0.72 -14.48
N ALA A 27 21.36 1.17 -13.46
CA ALA A 27 21.43 0.56 -12.14
C ALA A 27 20.71 -0.81 -12.16
N ALA A 28 21.29 -1.80 -11.48
CA ALA A 28 20.72 -3.15 -11.36
C ALA A 28 19.56 -3.23 -10.34
N VAL A 29 18.97 -2.09 -9.98
CA VAL A 29 17.84 -1.99 -9.05
C VAL A 29 16.60 -1.58 -9.81
N GLU A 30 15.47 -2.16 -9.45
CA GLU A 30 14.20 -1.80 -10.04
C GLU A 30 13.85 -0.35 -9.70
N ARG A 31 13.19 0.32 -10.64
CA ARG A 31 12.96 1.76 -10.59
C ARG A 31 11.52 2.11 -10.30
N LYS A 32 10.66 1.15 -9.99
CA LYS A 32 9.24 1.42 -9.78
C LYS A 32 8.81 0.99 -8.39
N TYR A 33 7.96 1.80 -7.79
CA TYR A 33 7.24 1.40 -6.58
C TYR A 33 5.76 1.69 -6.76
N LEU A 34 4.94 0.83 -6.17
CA LEU A 34 3.50 0.91 -6.25
C LEU A 34 2.97 1.50 -4.94
N ILE A 35 2.24 2.60 -5.02
CA ILE A 35 1.54 3.18 -3.88
C ILE A 35 0.08 2.77 -3.95
N VAL A 36 -0.44 2.12 -2.91
CA VAL A 36 -1.84 1.70 -2.83
C VAL A 36 -2.58 2.60 -1.85
N ASP A 37 -3.56 3.37 -2.32
CA ASP A 37 -4.36 4.27 -1.49
C ASP A 37 -5.57 3.52 -0.92
N PHE A 38 -5.66 3.55 0.39
CA PHE A 38 -6.81 3.11 1.16
C PHE A 38 -7.37 4.29 1.95
N ARG A 39 -8.70 4.35 2.07
CA ARG A 39 -9.37 5.35 2.93
C ARG A 39 -10.09 4.66 4.05
N LEU A 40 -9.81 5.11 5.26
CA LEU A 40 -10.56 4.71 6.43
C LEU A 40 -11.83 5.53 6.51
N ALA A 41 -12.98 4.86 6.64
CA ALA A 41 -14.28 5.51 6.76
C ALA A 41 -14.50 5.98 8.21
N GLY A 42 -13.88 7.09 8.61
CA GLY A 42 -14.03 7.62 9.97
C GLY A 42 -13.10 8.78 10.33
N ALA A 43 -13.18 9.23 11.58
CA ALA A 43 -12.17 10.12 12.16
C ALA A 43 -10.79 9.44 12.12
N GLN A 44 -9.73 10.22 11.95
CA GLN A 44 -8.35 9.70 11.86
C GLN A 44 -8.12 8.66 12.98
N PRO A 45 -7.79 7.41 12.63
CA PRO A 45 -7.57 6.38 13.63
C PRO A 45 -6.41 6.79 14.54
N ALA A 46 -6.42 6.29 15.78
CA ALA A 46 -5.23 6.37 16.62
C ALA A 46 -4.05 5.72 15.89
N THR A 47 -2.84 6.27 16.05
CA THR A 47 -1.63 5.79 15.37
C THR A 47 -1.41 4.28 15.50
N GLU A 48 -1.80 3.68 16.62
CA GLU A 48 -1.70 2.23 16.84
C GLU A 48 -2.68 1.42 15.96
N GLN A 49 -3.92 1.88 15.79
CA GLN A 49 -4.87 1.25 14.88
C GLN A 49 -4.42 1.39 13.43
N LEU A 50 -3.85 2.56 13.07
CA LEU A 50 -3.28 2.77 11.74
C LEU A 50 -2.15 1.78 11.46
N GLN A 51 -1.21 1.61 12.39
CA GLN A 51 -0.13 0.63 12.27
C GLN A 51 -0.64 -0.82 12.14
N ALA A 52 -1.68 -1.18 12.89
CA ALA A 52 -2.30 -2.50 12.77
C ALA A 52 -2.98 -2.70 11.40
N SER A 53 -3.64 -1.67 10.86
CA SER A 53 -4.26 -1.68 9.53
C SER A 53 -3.20 -1.77 8.43
N VAL A 54 -2.13 -0.97 8.51
CA VAL A 54 -0.96 -1.05 7.61
C VAL A 54 -0.42 -2.46 7.62
N HIS A 55 -0.09 -2.99 8.79
CA HIS A 55 0.48 -4.33 8.92
C HIS A 55 -0.44 -5.39 8.33
N LYS A 56 -1.75 -5.30 8.55
CA LYS A 56 -2.73 -6.24 7.99
C LYS A 56 -2.78 -6.19 6.46
N VAL A 57 -2.79 -4.99 5.87
CA VAL A 57 -2.81 -4.81 4.42
C VAL A 57 -1.49 -5.26 3.81
N CYS A 58 -0.35 -4.83 4.35
CA CYS A 58 0.98 -5.26 3.92
C CYS A 58 1.10 -6.78 3.99
N MET A 59 0.68 -7.41 5.09
CA MET A 59 0.69 -8.87 5.22
C MET A 59 -0.26 -9.56 4.23
N ALA A 60 -1.41 -8.97 3.90
CA ALA A 60 -2.32 -9.51 2.90
C ALA A 60 -1.69 -9.44 1.49
N LEU A 61 -1.09 -8.30 1.13
CA LEU A 61 -0.40 -8.09 -0.14
C LEU A 61 0.83 -8.99 -0.27
N LEU A 62 1.67 -9.08 0.76
CA LEU A 62 2.86 -9.93 0.76
C LEU A 62 2.54 -11.42 0.77
N LYS A 63 1.39 -11.82 1.33
CA LYS A 63 0.91 -13.22 1.23
C LYS A 63 0.42 -13.58 -0.16
N ASP A 64 -0.01 -12.61 -0.94
CA ASP A 64 -0.38 -12.82 -2.34
C ASP A 64 0.88 -12.92 -3.20
N ARG A 65 1.45 -14.13 -3.25
CA ARG A 65 2.67 -14.42 -4.01
C ARG A 65 2.51 -14.17 -5.51
N GLU A 66 1.30 -14.27 -6.05
CA GLU A 66 1.03 -14.02 -7.46
C GLU A 66 1.09 -12.53 -7.77
N LEU A 67 0.50 -11.71 -6.90
CA LEU A 67 0.62 -10.26 -6.97
C LEU A 67 2.08 -9.80 -6.87
N ILE A 68 2.80 -10.25 -5.83
CA ILE A 68 4.22 -9.88 -5.65
C ILE A 68 5.07 -10.31 -6.85
N ARG A 69 4.86 -11.52 -7.37
CA ARG A 69 5.59 -11.99 -8.55
C ARG A 69 5.26 -11.14 -9.79
N SER A 70 4.00 -10.82 -10.01
CA SER A 70 3.58 -9.97 -11.14
C SER A 70 4.15 -8.56 -11.04
N LEU A 71 4.24 -8.02 -9.83
CA LEU A 71 4.85 -6.72 -9.55
C LEU A 71 6.37 -6.76 -9.80
N SER A 72 7.07 -7.76 -9.29
CA SER A 72 8.50 -7.93 -9.58
C SER A 72 8.79 -8.16 -11.06
N ASP A 73 8.00 -9.00 -11.75
CA ASP A 73 8.14 -9.23 -13.20
C ASP A 73 7.84 -7.96 -14.02
N SER A 74 7.08 -7.01 -13.47
CA SER A 74 6.79 -5.70 -14.07
C SER A 74 7.80 -4.61 -13.68
N GLY A 75 8.80 -4.94 -12.85
CA GLY A 75 9.86 -4.03 -12.42
C GLY A 75 9.52 -3.16 -11.22
N TYR A 76 8.61 -3.62 -10.34
CA TYR A 76 8.35 -2.99 -9.04
C TYR A 76 9.18 -3.70 -7.95
N ASP A 77 10.05 -2.97 -7.23
CA ASP A 77 10.76 -3.52 -6.05
C ASP A 77 10.00 -3.34 -4.74
N MET A 78 9.09 -2.36 -4.70
CA MET A 78 8.51 -1.89 -3.46
C MET A 78 7.03 -1.59 -3.60
N VAL A 79 6.27 -1.93 -2.56
CA VAL A 79 4.84 -1.63 -2.45
C VAL A 79 4.63 -0.87 -1.16
N SER A 80 4.13 0.35 -1.28
CA SER A 80 3.81 1.22 -0.15
C SER A 80 2.30 1.40 -0.07
N VAL A 81 1.77 1.54 1.14
CA VAL A 81 0.33 1.74 1.40
C VAL A 81 0.11 3.11 2.02
N ALA A 82 -0.86 3.84 1.48
CA ALA A 82 -1.26 5.15 1.99
C ALA A 82 -2.66 5.05 2.57
N PHE A 83 -2.88 5.58 3.77
CA PHE A 83 -4.20 5.63 4.41
C PHE A 83 -4.80 7.05 4.44
N ASP A 84 -3.98 8.04 4.12
CA ASP A 84 -4.33 9.45 4.05
C ASP A 84 -3.51 10.15 2.94
N ARG A 85 -3.67 11.48 2.75
CA ARG A 85 -2.96 12.24 1.69
C ARG A 85 -1.53 12.68 2.07
N ARG A 86 -1.08 12.41 3.29
CA ARG A 86 0.16 12.94 3.88
C ARG A 86 1.11 11.84 4.33
N SER A 87 0.62 10.62 4.52
CA SER A 87 1.35 9.50 5.11
C SER A 87 1.36 8.32 4.14
N GLN A 88 2.56 7.88 3.79
CA GLN A 88 2.81 6.63 3.09
C GLN A 88 3.59 5.72 4.03
N PHE A 89 3.19 4.45 4.07
CA PHE A 89 3.81 3.43 4.90
C PHE A 89 4.39 2.36 4.01
N ASP A 90 5.66 2.07 4.18
CA ASP A 90 6.31 1.02 3.43
C ASP A 90 5.98 -0.36 4.00
N CYS A 91 5.77 -1.34 3.12
CA CYS A 91 5.47 -2.71 3.50
C CYS A 91 6.71 -3.61 3.57
N LEU A 92 7.92 -3.14 3.22
CA LEU A 92 9.19 -3.89 3.20
C LEU A 92 10.13 -3.59 4.37
#